data_AF-A0A956DQK8-F1
#
_entry.id   AF-A0A956DQK8-F1
#
_cell.length_a   1.000
_cell.length_b   1.000
_cell.length_c   1.000
_cell.angle_alpha   90.00
_cell.angle_beta   90.00
_cell.angle_gamma   90.00
#
_symmetry.space_group_name_H-M   'P 1'
#
loop_
_entity.id
_entity.type
_entity.pdbx_description
1 polymer ?
#
loop_
_entity_poly.entity_id
_entity_poly.type
_entity_poly.pdbx_seq_one_letter_code
_entity_poly.pdbx_strand_id
1 'polypeptide(L)'
;MSEDRHTPVELIEPRVAGAWRAWLESLATDAEAATAAAHLYGELPAETRDAWLDALEEDAPRLAVPGVAVYGPLLAMETEPARLDRIRSLAGRSLMPITEVRRALLGTAPGGVRIAALVFPLYLDFVRLVVCRFVKDCGFDWVRQDPIVTDDDAPVSGTMLDGVKLYVGSAELVIDELAHAVLAHRRHHREMPLLLQQCADLFSARLA
;
A
#
# COMPACT_ATOMS: atom_id res chain seq x y z
N MET A 1 40.68 7.01 -37.26
CA MET A 1 40.64 5.64 -36.71
C MET A 1 40.09 5.77 -35.31
N SER A 2 38.80 5.52 -35.14
CA SER A 2 38.11 5.53 -33.86
C SER A 2 38.42 4.24 -33.12
N GLU A 3 38.91 4.33 -31.89
CA GLU A 3 38.86 3.23 -30.93
C GLU A 3 37.55 3.34 -30.15
N ASP A 4 36.56 2.56 -30.55
CA ASP A 4 35.41 2.20 -29.73
C ASP A 4 35.92 1.39 -28.53
N ARG A 5 36.08 2.05 -27.38
CA ARG A 5 36.17 1.36 -26.09
C ARG A 5 34.77 0.93 -25.68
N HIS A 6 34.35 -0.22 -26.20
CA HIS A 6 33.21 -0.95 -25.68
C HIS A 6 33.62 -1.56 -24.34
N THR A 7 33.32 -0.87 -23.23
CA THR A 7 33.44 -1.44 -21.88
C THR A 7 32.52 -2.65 -21.80
N PRO A 8 33.01 -3.86 -21.47
CA PRO A 8 32.13 -5.01 -21.33
C PRO A 8 31.24 -4.79 -20.11
N VAL A 9 29.93 -4.89 -20.31
CA VAL A 9 28.97 -5.03 -19.21
C VAL A 9 29.34 -6.35 -18.51
N GLU A 10 29.88 -6.25 -17.30
CA GLU A 10 30.23 -7.40 -16.48
C GLU A 10 28.93 -8.19 -16.21
N LEU A 11 28.79 -9.35 -16.85
CA LEU A 11 27.63 -10.21 -16.65
C LEU A 11 27.65 -10.70 -15.20
N ILE A 12 26.70 -10.26 -14.39
CA ILE A 12 26.54 -10.73 -13.01
C ILE A 12 26.44 -12.26 -13.03
N GLU A 13 27.28 -12.92 -12.24
CA GLU A 13 27.28 -14.38 -12.16
C GLU A 13 25.88 -14.89 -11.77
N PRO A 14 25.31 -15.88 -12.48
CA PRO A 14 23.96 -16.39 -12.20
C PRO A 14 23.74 -16.84 -10.75
N ARG A 15 24.80 -17.32 -10.10
CA ARG A 15 24.79 -17.71 -8.68
C ARG A 15 24.59 -16.52 -7.74
N VAL A 16 25.22 -15.37 -8.05
CA VAL A 16 25.09 -14.14 -7.26
C VAL A 16 23.67 -13.60 -7.39
N ALA A 17 23.14 -13.52 -8.61
CA ALA A 17 21.75 -13.13 -8.84
C ALA A 17 20.73 -14.10 -8.20
N GLY A 18 21.06 -15.40 -8.12
CA GLY A 18 20.26 -16.39 -7.40
C GLY A 18 20.27 -16.18 -5.89
N ALA A 19 21.45 -15.96 -5.30
CA ALA A 19 21.59 -15.70 -3.87
C ALA A 19 20.91 -14.39 -3.45
N TRP A 20 21.04 -13.34 -4.26
CA TRP A 20 20.34 -12.07 -4.08
C TRP A 20 18.82 -12.27 -4.01
N ARG A 21 18.21 -12.92 -5.02
CA ARG A 21 16.76 -13.15 -5.04
C ARG A 21 16.29 -14.04 -3.90
N ALA A 22 17.04 -15.08 -3.56
CA ALA A 22 16.72 -15.94 -2.42
C ALA A 22 16.75 -15.18 -1.09
N TRP A 23 17.70 -14.26 -0.93
CA TRP A 23 17.72 -13.36 0.22
C TRP A 23 16.51 -12.43 0.21
N LEU A 24 16.19 -11.77 -0.91
CA LEU A 24 15.00 -10.91 -1.02
C LEU A 24 13.68 -11.64 -0.68
N GLU A 25 13.54 -12.90 -1.08
CA GLU A 25 12.36 -13.71 -0.74
C GLU A 25 12.28 -14.01 0.77
N SER A 26 13.42 -14.17 1.45
CA SER A 26 13.43 -14.46 2.88
C SER A 26 12.90 -13.30 3.72
N LEU A 27 12.97 -12.05 3.24
CA LEU A 27 12.43 -10.87 3.94
C LEU A 27 10.95 -11.00 4.28
N ALA A 28 10.19 -11.82 3.55
CA ALA A 28 8.76 -12.05 3.81
C ALA A 28 8.49 -12.93 5.04
N THR A 29 9.47 -13.72 5.48
CA THR A 29 9.26 -14.77 6.50
C THR A 29 10.34 -14.78 7.59
N ASP A 30 11.45 -14.08 7.39
CA ASP A 30 12.57 -13.98 8.32
C ASP A 30 12.76 -12.52 8.77
N ALA A 31 12.42 -12.27 10.03
CA ALA A 31 12.55 -10.95 10.64
C ALA A 31 14.00 -10.48 10.74
N GLU A 32 14.96 -11.39 10.97
CA GLU A 32 16.38 -11.02 11.03
C GLU A 32 16.88 -10.58 9.65
N ALA A 33 16.47 -11.27 8.59
CA ALA A 33 16.78 -10.87 7.22
C ALA A 33 16.20 -9.50 6.85
N ALA A 34 14.94 -9.24 7.24
CA ALA A 34 14.31 -7.94 7.04
C ALA A 34 15.03 -6.82 7.82
N THR A 35 15.38 -7.05 9.09
CA THR A 35 16.14 -6.10 9.90
C THR A 35 17.54 -5.85 9.31
N ALA A 36 18.23 -6.88 8.86
CA ALA A 36 19.53 -6.74 8.19
C ALA A 36 19.42 -5.90 6.90
N ALA A 37 18.38 -6.13 6.09
CA ALA A 37 18.13 -5.32 4.89
C ALA A 37 17.89 -3.85 5.21
N ALA A 38 17.11 -3.56 6.25
CA ALA A 38 16.88 -2.18 6.72
C ALA A 38 18.19 -1.51 7.14
N HIS A 39 19.00 -2.17 7.98
CA HIS A 39 20.26 -1.61 8.44
C HIS A 39 21.24 -1.38 7.30
N LEU A 40 21.43 -2.37 6.42
CA LEU A 40 22.30 -2.24 5.25
C LEU A 40 21.88 -1.04 4.40
N TYR A 41 20.58 -0.94 4.07
CA TYR A 41 20.06 0.19 3.29
C TYR A 41 20.26 1.54 3.98
N GLY A 42 20.02 1.60 5.30
CA GLY A 42 20.19 2.80 6.11
C GLY A 42 21.62 3.34 6.12
N GLU A 43 22.62 2.47 6.01
CA GLU A 43 24.04 2.84 5.97
C GLU A 43 24.52 3.29 4.58
N LEU A 44 23.74 3.04 3.52
CA LEU A 44 24.13 3.39 2.16
C LEU A 44 24.07 4.91 1.90
N PRO A 45 25.05 5.45 1.14
CA PRO A 45 24.95 6.77 0.53
C PRO A 45 23.76 6.87 -0.43
N ALA A 46 23.29 8.10 -0.68
CA ALA A 46 22.10 8.37 -1.50
C ALA A 46 22.18 7.72 -2.90
N GLU A 47 23.30 7.87 -3.59
CA GLU A 47 23.51 7.29 -4.92
C GLU A 47 23.48 5.75 -4.91
N THR A 48 23.91 5.14 -3.81
CA THR A 48 23.91 3.67 -3.70
C THR A 48 22.52 3.16 -3.34
N ARG A 49 21.72 3.94 -2.60
CA ARG A 49 20.30 3.64 -2.38
C ARG A 49 19.51 3.68 -3.68
N ASP A 50 19.79 4.65 -4.55
CA ASP A 50 19.11 4.72 -5.85
C ASP A 50 19.45 3.48 -6.71
N ALA A 51 20.72 3.08 -6.77
CA ALA A 51 21.15 1.87 -7.46
C ALA A 51 20.53 0.59 -6.84
N TRP A 52 20.40 0.54 -5.52
CA TRP A 52 19.69 -0.55 -4.83
C TRP A 52 18.22 -0.63 -5.26
N LEU A 53 17.53 0.52 -5.33
CA LEU A 53 16.14 0.58 -5.76
C LEU A 53 15.96 0.18 -7.23
N ASP A 54 16.91 0.54 -8.10
CA ASP A 54 16.92 0.12 -9.50
C ASP A 54 17.06 -1.40 -9.62
N ALA A 55 17.97 -2.02 -8.86
CA ALA A 55 18.12 -3.47 -8.82
C ALA A 55 16.86 -4.18 -8.29
N LEU A 56 16.24 -3.62 -7.24
CA LEU A 56 14.97 -4.15 -6.74
C LEU A 56 13.84 -4.04 -7.77
N GLU A 57 13.75 -2.93 -8.51
CA GLU A 57 12.71 -2.77 -9.53
C GLU A 57 12.84 -3.79 -10.67
N GLU A 58 14.07 -4.21 -11.02
CA GLU A 58 14.30 -5.28 -11.99
C GLU A 58 13.91 -6.66 -11.44
N ASP A 59 14.34 -6.97 -10.21
CA ASP A 59 14.25 -8.33 -9.67
C ASP A 59 12.96 -8.63 -8.90
N ALA A 60 12.35 -7.63 -8.24
CA ALA A 60 11.14 -7.82 -7.44
C ALA A 60 9.98 -8.47 -8.22
N PRO A 61 9.71 -8.14 -9.50
CA PRO A 61 8.68 -8.83 -10.28
C PRO A 61 8.91 -10.32 -10.50
N ARG A 62 10.14 -10.82 -10.28
CA ARG A 62 10.53 -12.22 -10.44
C ARG A 62 10.43 -13.01 -9.13
N LEU A 63 10.15 -12.34 -8.01
CA LEU A 63 10.09 -12.96 -6.69
C LEU A 63 8.67 -13.49 -6.42
N ALA A 64 8.58 -14.59 -5.67
CA ALA A 64 7.30 -15.15 -5.24
C ALA A 64 6.72 -14.50 -3.97
N VAL A 65 7.10 -13.25 -3.67
CA VAL A 65 6.70 -12.52 -2.45
C VAL A 65 6.04 -11.17 -2.78
N PRO A 66 5.13 -10.67 -1.94
CA PRO A 66 4.51 -9.37 -2.15
C PRO A 66 5.54 -8.23 -2.05
N GLY A 67 5.34 -7.16 -2.83
CA GLY A 67 6.30 -6.05 -2.91
C GLY A 67 6.57 -5.42 -1.55
N VAL A 68 5.55 -5.28 -0.71
CA VAL A 68 5.69 -4.74 0.65
C VAL A 68 6.69 -5.52 1.53
N ALA A 69 6.88 -6.82 1.31
CA ALA A 69 7.86 -7.60 2.08
C ALA A 69 9.30 -7.18 1.75
N VAL A 70 9.56 -6.87 0.48
CA VAL A 70 10.88 -6.51 -0.05
C VAL A 70 11.21 -5.05 0.25
N TYR A 71 10.24 -4.16 0.08
CA TYR A 71 10.42 -2.71 0.20
C TYR A 71 10.08 -2.17 1.60
N GLY A 72 9.30 -2.90 2.40
CA GLY A 72 8.89 -2.51 3.76
C GLY A 72 10.07 -2.18 4.68
N PRO A 73 11.13 -3.00 4.73
CA PRO A 73 12.32 -2.69 5.53
C PRO A 73 13.00 -1.36 5.15
N LEU A 74 12.96 -1.00 3.85
CA LEU A 74 13.57 0.22 3.34
C LEU A 74 12.72 1.45 3.69
N LEU A 75 11.39 1.32 3.68
CA LEU A 75 10.47 2.40 4.09
C LEU A 75 10.74 2.89 5.52
N ALA A 76 11.13 2.00 6.42
CA ALA A 76 11.43 2.35 7.81
C ALA A 76 12.70 3.22 7.96
N MET A 77 13.58 3.23 6.94
CA MET A 77 14.90 3.86 6.99
C MET A 77 15.04 5.06 6.06
N GLU A 78 14.14 5.23 5.09
CA GLU A 78 14.20 6.32 4.13
C GLU A 78 13.53 7.59 4.68
N THR A 79 14.16 8.74 4.42
CA THR A 79 13.70 10.05 4.88
C THR A 79 13.52 11.04 3.73
N GLU A 80 14.15 10.78 2.59
CA GLU A 80 14.06 11.61 1.39
C GLU A 80 12.67 11.41 0.74
N PRO A 81 11.87 12.48 0.57
CA PRO A 81 10.50 12.37 0.10
C PRO A 81 10.34 11.67 -1.26
N ALA A 82 11.18 11.97 -2.25
CA ALA A 82 11.05 11.40 -3.59
C ALA A 82 11.31 9.88 -3.60
N ARG A 83 12.30 9.41 -2.84
CA ARG A 83 12.56 7.97 -2.63
C ARG A 83 11.44 7.33 -1.84
N LEU A 84 10.92 7.96 -0.79
CA LEU A 84 9.76 7.42 -0.06
C LEU A 84 8.57 7.18 -0.99
N ASP A 85 8.25 8.16 -1.85
CA ASP A 85 7.16 8.03 -2.82
C ASP A 85 7.45 6.93 -3.85
N ARG A 86 8.70 6.81 -4.32
CA ARG A 86 9.14 5.73 -5.21
C ARG A 86 8.96 4.36 -4.56
N ILE A 87 9.45 4.17 -3.34
CA ILE A 87 9.38 2.91 -2.61
C ILE A 87 7.93 2.52 -2.32
N ARG A 88 7.09 3.47 -1.87
CA ARG A 88 5.65 3.23 -1.64
C ARG A 88 4.94 2.77 -2.91
N SER A 89 5.23 3.40 -4.04
CA SER A 89 4.68 3.02 -5.35
C SER A 89 5.05 1.58 -5.72
N LEU A 90 6.34 1.23 -5.61
CA LEU A 90 6.85 -0.11 -5.93
C LEU A 90 6.27 -1.18 -5.00
N ALA A 91 6.28 -0.91 -3.69
CA ALA A 91 5.79 -1.80 -2.66
C ALA A 91 4.27 -2.07 -2.80
N GLY A 92 3.51 -1.08 -3.26
CA GLY A 92 2.07 -1.17 -3.48
C GLY A 92 1.63 -1.92 -4.74
N ARG A 93 2.56 -2.33 -5.64
CA ARG A 93 2.19 -3.00 -6.92
C ARG A 93 1.62 -4.41 -6.73
N SER A 94 2.05 -5.13 -5.70
CA SER A 94 1.58 -6.49 -5.38
C SER A 94 1.32 -6.58 -3.88
N LEU A 95 0.12 -6.19 -3.49
CA LEU A 95 -0.35 -6.20 -2.10
C LEU A 95 -1.03 -7.54 -1.78
N MET A 96 -0.93 -7.94 -0.52
CA MET A 96 -1.64 -9.14 -0.04
C MET A 96 -3.17 -8.92 -0.07
N PRO A 97 -3.96 -10.00 -0.22
CA PRO A 97 -5.41 -9.94 -0.09
C PRO A 97 -5.85 -9.37 1.26
N ILE A 98 -7.00 -8.70 1.28
CA ILE A 98 -7.59 -8.26 2.55
C ILE A 98 -8.26 -9.47 3.20
N THR A 99 -7.78 -9.86 4.38
CA THR A 99 -8.35 -10.96 5.17
C THR A 99 -9.16 -10.46 6.37
N GLU A 100 -8.85 -9.27 6.89
CA GLU A 100 -9.52 -8.70 8.06
C GLU A 100 -9.50 -7.17 8.06
N VAL A 101 -10.38 -6.57 8.86
CA VAL A 101 -10.42 -5.12 9.10
C VAL A 101 -9.89 -4.84 10.50
N ARG A 102 -8.71 -4.21 10.60
CA ARG A 102 -8.09 -3.85 11.89
C ARG A 102 -8.85 -2.73 12.57
N ARG A 103 -9.20 -1.69 11.82
CA ARG A 103 -9.98 -0.55 12.30
C ARG A 103 -10.96 -0.08 11.23
N ALA A 104 -12.16 0.25 11.69
CA ALA A 104 -13.18 0.91 10.88
C ALA A 104 -13.63 2.16 11.60
N LEU A 105 -13.59 3.28 10.89
CA LEU A 105 -13.97 4.58 11.41
C LEU A 105 -15.06 5.18 10.53
N LEU A 106 -15.99 5.91 11.14
CA LEU A 106 -17.04 6.64 10.46
C LEU A 106 -17.23 8.00 11.11
N GLY A 107 -17.37 9.02 10.27
CA GLY A 107 -17.79 10.36 10.67
C GLY A 107 -18.94 10.82 9.80
N THR A 108 -19.79 11.67 10.37
CA THR A 108 -20.95 12.24 9.68
C THR A 108 -20.87 13.76 9.76
N ALA A 109 -21.06 14.42 8.62
CA ALA A 109 -21.18 15.86 8.49
C ALA A 109 -22.64 16.29 8.25
N PRO A 110 -22.95 17.59 8.42
CA PRO A 110 -24.24 18.14 8.00
C PRO A 110 -24.55 17.82 6.53
N GLY A 111 -25.82 17.65 6.21
CA GLY A 111 -26.27 17.31 4.84
C GLY A 111 -26.14 15.82 4.47
N GLY A 112 -25.85 14.94 5.44
CA GLY A 112 -25.82 13.48 5.22
C GLY A 112 -24.52 12.96 4.61
N VAL A 113 -23.53 13.83 4.43
CA VAL A 113 -22.17 13.45 4.04
C VAL A 113 -21.55 12.58 5.12
N ARG A 114 -20.89 11.51 4.69
CA ARG A 114 -20.14 10.58 5.53
C ARG A 114 -18.71 10.47 5.04
N ILE A 115 -17.80 10.29 5.99
CA ILE A 115 -16.43 9.88 5.72
C ILE A 115 -16.18 8.58 6.46
N ALA A 116 -15.83 7.54 5.73
CA ALA A 116 -15.40 6.26 6.29
C ALA A 116 -13.90 6.07 6.05
N ALA A 117 -13.21 5.51 7.04
CA ALA A 117 -11.84 5.04 6.90
C ALA A 117 -11.76 3.57 7.33
N LEU A 118 -11.22 2.72 6.46
CA LEU A 118 -10.94 1.31 6.73
C LEU A 118 -9.43 1.10 6.74
N VAL A 119 -8.92 0.52 7.82
CA VAL A 119 -7.52 0.18 8.01
C VAL A 119 -7.39 -1.33 8.01
N PHE A 120 -6.52 -1.84 7.14
CA PHE A 120 -6.29 -3.27 6.97
C PHE A 120 -4.83 -3.59 7.28
N PRO A 121 -4.54 -4.63 8.07
CA PRO A 121 -3.17 -5.08 8.27
C PRO A 121 -2.54 -5.44 6.92
N LEU A 122 -1.27 -5.08 6.75
CA LEU A 122 -0.52 -5.46 5.56
C LEU A 122 0.72 -6.25 5.94
N TYR A 123 1.70 -5.67 6.63
CA TYR A 123 2.94 -6.35 6.98
C TYR A 123 3.63 -5.62 8.13
N LEU A 124 4.01 -6.33 9.19
CA LEU A 124 4.54 -5.71 10.42
C LEU A 124 3.61 -4.56 10.87
N ASP A 125 4.15 -3.35 11.00
CA ASP A 125 3.42 -2.14 11.38
C ASP A 125 2.86 -1.35 10.18
N PHE A 126 2.99 -1.89 8.96
CA PHE A 126 2.39 -1.30 7.77
C PHE A 126 0.94 -1.77 7.60
N VAL A 127 0.10 -0.81 7.21
CA VAL A 127 -1.31 -0.99 6.94
C VAL A 127 -1.68 -0.45 5.57
N ARG A 128 -2.74 -1.01 5.00
CA ARG A 128 -3.48 -0.45 3.88
C ARG A 128 -4.58 0.45 4.43
N LEU A 129 -4.75 1.63 3.84
CA LEU A 129 -5.81 2.57 4.20
C LEU A 129 -6.73 2.83 3.01
N VAL A 130 -8.03 2.70 3.22
CA VAL A 130 -9.05 3.15 2.28
C VAL A 130 -9.90 4.21 2.97
N VAL A 131 -10.01 5.38 2.37
CA VAL A 131 -10.87 6.47 2.85
C VAL A 131 -11.88 6.82 1.78
N CYS A 132 -13.14 6.92 2.17
CA CYS A 132 -14.24 7.22 1.29
C CYS A 132 -15.02 8.41 1.81
N ARG A 133 -15.32 9.39 0.95
CA ARG A 133 -16.36 10.38 1.20
C ARG A 133 -17.56 10.09 0.33
N PHE A 134 -18.74 10.05 0.95
CA PHE A 134 -19.96 9.65 0.26
C PHE A 134 -21.20 10.22 0.92
N VAL A 135 -22.29 10.23 0.16
CA VAL A 135 -23.66 10.35 0.68
C VAL A 135 -24.34 9.01 0.37
N LYS A 136 -24.92 8.36 1.39
CA LYS A 136 -25.41 6.97 1.30
C LYS A 136 -26.29 6.70 0.07
N ASP A 137 -27.19 7.64 -0.24
CA ASP A 137 -28.16 7.50 -1.33
C ASP A 137 -27.70 8.12 -2.66
N CYS A 138 -26.58 8.84 -2.69
CA CYS A 138 -26.04 9.48 -3.90
C CYS A 138 -24.74 8.83 -4.40
N GLY A 139 -24.08 8.03 -3.56
CA GLY A 139 -22.79 7.40 -3.82
C GLY A 139 -21.59 8.24 -3.38
N PHE A 140 -20.42 7.91 -3.93
CA PHE A 140 -19.14 8.52 -3.57
C PHE A 140 -18.92 9.89 -4.22
N ASP A 141 -18.40 10.82 -3.43
CA ASP A 141 -17.75 12.05 -3.89
C ASP A 141 -16.31 11.75 -4.32
N TRP A 142 -15.60 10.98 -3.48
CA TRP A 142 -14.26 10.50 -3.76
C TRP A 142 -13.94 9.25 -2.96
N VAL A 143 -12.98 8.48 -3.46
CA VAL A 143 -12.35 7.35 -2.78
C VAL A 143 -10.85 7.54 -2.91
N ARG A 144 -10.14 7.42 -1.78
CA ARG A 144 -8.69 7.45 -1.70
C ARG A 144 -8.22 6.13 -1.11
N GLN A 145 -7.10 5.66 -1.60
CA GLN A 145 -6.42 4.50 -1.07
C GLN A 145 -4.95 4.84 -0.95
N ASP A 146 -4.45 4.69 0.26
CA ASP A 146 -3.02 4.71 0.52
C ASP A 146 -2.60 3.24 0.68
N PRO A 147 -1.88 2.68 -0.30
CA PRO A 147 -1.58 1.25 -0.33
C PRO A 147 -0.75 0.81 0.87
N ILE A 148 0.09 1.71 1.37
CA ILE A 148 1.04 1.48 2.46
C ILE A 148 1.17 2.76 3.29
N VAL A 149 0.76 2.67 4.54
CA VAL A 149 0.89 3.67 5.60
C VAL A 149 1.41 2.96 6.85
N THR A 150 2.07 3.64 7.77
CA THR A 150 2.34 3.06 9.10
C THR A 150 1.05 3.03 9.93
N ASP A 151 0.89 2.09 10.85
CA ASP A 151 -0.31 2.03 11.71
C ASP A 151 -0.45 3.27 12.62
N ASP A 152 0.68 3.93 12.93
CA ASP A 152 0.74 5.16 13.73
C ASP A 152 0.30 6.40 12.93
N ASP A 153 0.58 6.46 11.63
CA ASP A 153 0.11 7.53 10.74
C ASP A 153 -1.34 7.31 10.27
N ALA A 154 -1.87 6.09 10.45
CA ALA A 154 -3.24 5.77 10.06
C ALA A 154 -4.27 6.46 10.98
N PRO A 155 -5.44 6.85 10.45
CA PRO A 155 -6.49 7.48 11.24
C PRO A 155 -6.92 6.67 12.47
N VAL A 156 -7.19 7.38 13.56
CA VAL A 156 -7.70 6.83 14.82
C VAL A 156 -9.01 7.52 15.23
N SER A 157 -9.63 7.04 16.32
CA SER A 157 -10.80 7.72 16.89
C SER A 157 -10.46 9.17 17.21
N GLY A 158 -11.29 10.10 16.73
CA GLY A 158 -11.10 11.52 16.91
C GLY A 158 -10.28 12.21 15.82
N THR A 159 -9.66 11.47 14.88
CA THR A 159 -9.00 12.06 13.70
C THR A 159 -10.00 12.91 12.91
N MET A 160 -9.52 14.06 12.41
CA MET A 160 -10.28 15.00 11.59
C MET A 160 -9.92 14.82 10.12
N LEU A 161 -10.88 14.46 9.27
CA LEU A 161 -10.69 14.42 7.81
C LEU A 161 -11.74 15.32 7.15
N ASP A 162 -11.30 16.24 6.28
CA ASP A 162 -12.16 17.22 5.60
C ASP A 162 -13.18 17.92 6.54
N GLY A 163 -12.76 18.25 7.76
CA GLY A 163 -13.61 18.88 8.78
C GLY A 163 -14.62 17.94 9.47
N VAL A 164 -14.55 16.63 9.23
CA VAL A 164 -15.40 15.61 9.85
C VAL A 164 -14.61 14.80 10.88
N LYS A 165 -15.12 14.74 12.11
CA LYS A 165 -14.55 13.91 13.17
C LYS A 165 -14.93 12.45 12.97
N LEU A 166 -13.93 11.59 12.93
CA LEU A 166 -14.12 10.16 12.81
C LEU A 166 -14.23 9.50 14.19
N TYR A 167 -15.07 8.47 14.29
CA TYR A 167 -15.22 7.65 15.49
C TYR A 167 -15.15 6.17 15.12
N VAL A 168 -14.70 5.35 16.07
CA VAL A 168 -14.70 3.89 15.88
C VAL A 168 -16.11 3.38 15.64
N GLY A 169 -16.27 2.61 14.57
CA GLY A 169 -17.47 1.84 14.28
C GLY A 169 -17.14 0.36 14.14
N SER A 170 -18.16 -0.50 14.19
CA SER A 170 -17.96 -1.90 13.80
C SER A 170 -17.64 -1.98 12.30
N ALA A 171 -16.66 -2.81 11.93
CA ALA A 171 -16.31 -3.04 10.52
C ALA A 171 -17.54 -3.41 9.68
N GLU A 172 -18.41 -4.27 10.21
CA GLU A 172 -19.66 -4.68 9.57
C GLU A 172 -20.56 -3.49 9.19
N LEU A 173 -20.89 -2.61 10.13
CA LEU A 173 -21.71 -1.43 9.88
C LEU A 173 -21.08 -0.47 8.87
N VAL A 174 -19.77 -0.25 8.94
CA VAL A 174 -19.07 0.64 8.00
C VAL A 174 -19.08 0.04 6.60
N ILE A 175 -18.84 -1.26 6.48
CA ILE A 175 -18.94 -1.98 5.20
C ILE A 175 -20.37 -1.92 4.63
N ASP A 176 -21.41 -2.03 5.47
CA ASP A 176 -22.81 -1.91 5.02
C ASP A 176 -23.14 -0.53 4.46
N GLU A 177 -22.67 0.52 5.14
CA GLU A 177 -22.82 1.90 4.67
C GLU A 177 -22.12 2.12 3.32
N LEU A 178 -20.91 1.56 3.16
CA LEU A 178 -20.16 1.61 1.91
C LEU A 178 -20.84 0.80 0.79
N ALA A 179 -21.38 -0.39 1.09
CA ALA A 179 -22.11 -1.20 0.13
C ALA A 179 -23.37 -0.47 -0.40
N HIS A 180 -24.10 0.22 0.48
CA HIS A 180 -25.22 1.08 0.05
C HIS A 180 -24.74 2.20 -0.89
N ALA A 181 -23.65 2.88 -0.55
CA ALA A 181 -23.08 3.93 -1.40
C ALA A 181 -22.60 3.38 -2.75
N VAL A 182 -22.01 2.17 -2.80
CA VAL A 182 -21.65 1.46 -4.04
C VAL A 182 -22.87 1.23 -4.92
N LEU A 183 -23.97 0.73 -4.35
CA LEU A 183 -25.22 0.50 -5.09
C LEU A 183 -25.81 1.82 -5.62
N ALA A 184 -25.86 2.86 -4.79
CA ALA A 184 -26.34 4.18 -5.20
C ALA A 184 -25.48 4.75 -6.35
N HIS A 185 -24.15 4.67 -6.22
CA HIS A 185 -23.22 5.17 -7.24
C HIS A 185 -23.41 4.46 -8.58
N ARG A 186 -23.58 3.13 -8.57
CA ARG A 186 -23.87 2.32 -9.77
C ARG A 186 -25.22 2.68 -10.41
N ARG A 187 -26.26 2.89 -9.59
CA ARG A 187 -27.60 3.31 -10.09
C ARG A 187 -27.56 4.67 -10.78
N HIS A 188 -26.62 5.54 -10.41
CA HIS A 188 -26.38 6.81 -11.10
C HIS A 188 -25.47 6.71 -12.33
N HIS A 189 -25.15 5.49 -12.80
CA HIS A 189 -24.29 5.22 -13.97
C HIS A 189 -22.91 5.90 -13.91
N ARG A 190 -22.38 6.09 -12.70
CA ARG A 190 -21.05 6.64 -12.50
C ARG A 190 -20.00 5.52 -12.53
N GLU A 191 -18.83 5.83 -13.08
CA GLU A 191 -17.72 4.90 -13.12
C GLU A 191 -17.23 4.62 -11.70
N MET A 192 -17.13 3.33 -11.34
CA MET A 192 -16.68 2.92 -10.01
C MET A 192 -15.19 3.23 -9.87
N PRO A 193 -14.77 3.98 -8.84
CA PRO A 193 -13.35 4.20 -8.58
C PRO A 193 -12.59 2.86 -8.58
N LEU A 194 -11.52 2.77 -9.38
CA LEU A 194 -10.71 1.54 -9.53
C LEU A 194 -10.27 0.96 -8.18
N LEU A 195 -10.02 1.85 -7.22
CA LEU A 195 -9.64 1.53 -5.84
C LEU A 195 -10.71 0.71 -5.08
N LEU A 196 -12.01 0.95 -5.33
CA LEU A 196 -13.08 0.14 -4.75
C LEU A 196 -13.18 -1.24 -5.39
N GLN A 197 -12.70 -1.42 -6.62
CA GLN A 197 -12.69 -2.73 -7.29
C GLN A 197 -11.68 -3.68 -6.63
N GLN A 198 -10.54 -3.15 -6.17
CA GLN A 198 -9.54 -3.92 -5.41
C GLN A 198 -10.02 -4.32 -4.01
N CYS A 199 -11.10 -3.71 -3.55
CA CYS A 199 -11.78 -3.99 -2.29
C CYS A 199 -13.16 -4.62 -2.51
N ALA A 200 -13.50 -5.02 -3.75
CA ALA A 200 -14.84 -5.50 -4.09
C ALA A 200 -15.25 -6.73 -3.28
N ASP A 201 -14.27 -7.57 -2.92
CA ASP A 201 -14.49 -8.76 -2.09
C ASP A 201 -15.03 -8.43 -0.69
N LEU A 202 -14.76 -7.24 -0.18
CA LEU A 202 -15.32 -6.78 1.10
C LEU A 202 -16.81 -6.47 1.00
N PHE A 203 -17.31 -6.16 -0.19
CA PHE A 203 -18.70 -5.77 -0.42
C PHE A 203 -19.52 -6.89 -1.07
N SER A 204 -18.89 -7.84 -1.76
CA SER A 204 -19.55 -8.82 -2.62
C SER A 204 -20.48 -9.78 -1.87
N ALA A 205 -20.19 -10.13 -0.61
CA ALA A 205 -21.11 -10.91 0.23
C ALA A 205 -22.44 -10.18 0.54
N ARG A 206 -22.49 -8.86 0.36
CA ARG A 206 -23.66 -8.01 0.69
C ARG A 206 -24.26 -7.28 -0.51
N LEU A 207 -23.70 -7.50 -1.70
CA LEU A 207 -24.17 -6.93 -2.97
C LEU A 207 -24.91 -7.96 -3.84
N ALA A 208 -25.04 -9.21 -3.38
CA ALA A 208 -25.76 -10.30 -4.03
C ALA A 208 -27.27 -10.23 -3.81
#